data_AF-A0A1L4ANY8-F1
#
_entry.id   AF-A0A1L4ANY8-F1
#
_cell.length_a   1.000
_cell.length_b   1.000
_cell.length_c   1.000
_cell.angle_alpha   90.00
_cell.angle_beta   90.00
_cell.angle_gamma   90.00
#
_symmetry.space_group_name_H-M   'P 1'
#
loop_
_entity.id
_entity.type
_entity.pdbx_description
1 polymer ?
#
loop_
_entity_poly.entity_id
_entity_poly.type
_entity_poly.pdbx_seq_one_letter_code
_entity_poly.pdbx_strand_id
1 'polypeptide(L)'
;GDISAQLNDQKELERICLRIKSDRNPSVIVWIGTCTTEIVKMDLEGIAPKVEKQIGIPIVVARANGLDYAFTQGEDTVLAAMVHRCPEYNTCNNNWKEQNKVQQFKVQTISAKESIFQPDRLTRIDLVLFGSLPSSVASQLTLELKRQSISVSGWLPSQKYSELPGLGDNVYVCGVNPFLSRTATTLMRRKRCQLIGAPFPIGPDG
;
A
#
# COMPACT_ATOMS: atom_id res chain seq x y z
N GLY A 1 9.05 32.80 20.81
CA GLY A 1 9.56 31.72 21.67
C GLY A 1 9.85 30.46 20.88
N ASP A 2 8.92 30.01 20.04
CA ASP A 2 8.92 28.61 19.57
C ASP A 2 9.77 28.28 18.33
N ILE A 3 10.14 29.27 17.52
CA ILE A 3 10.86 29.01 16.25
C ILE A 3 12.24 28.43 16.50
N SER A 4 12.93 28.87 17.57
CA SER A 4 14.26 28.36 17.92
C SER A 4 14.25 26.93 18.45
N ALA A 5 13.19 26.54 19.18
CA ALA A 5 13.02 25.16 19.67
C ALA A 5 12.72 24.20 18.50
N GLN A 6 11.80 24.57 17.61
CA GLN A 6 11.49 23.79 16.40
C GLN A 6 12.69 23.63 15.46
N LEU A 7 13.49 24.69 15.28
CA LEU A 7 14.72 24.64 14.49
C LEU A 7 15.77 23.71 15.11
N ASN A 8 15.79 23.57 16.44
CA ASN A 8 16.70 22.67 17.13
C ASN A 8 16.26 21.20 16.94
N ASP A 9 14.96 20.94 17.11
CA ASP A 9 14.37 19.62 16.97
C ASP A 9 14.56 19.05 15.55
N GLN A 10 14.34 19.87 14.52
CA GLN A 10 14.58 19.46 13.13
C GLN A 10 16.05 19.06 12.89
N LYS A 11 17.00 19.85 13.39
CA LYS A 11 18.44 19.58 13.21
C LYS A 11 18.86 18.30 13.94
N GLU A 12 18.33 18.06 15.13
CA GLU A 12 18.64 16.85 15.87
C GLU A 12 18.06 15.60 15.18
N LEU A 13 16.82 15.67 14.71
CA LEU A 13 16.20 14.60 13.92
C LEU A 13 16.98 14.33 12.62
N GLU A 14 17.43 15.37 11.93
CA GLU A 14 18.28 15.25 10.74
C GLU A 14 19.61 14.54 11.07
N ARG A 15 20.29 14.96 12.15
CA ARG A 15 21.53 14.35 12.63
C ARG A 15 21.35 12.85 12.91
N ILE A 16 20.28 12.48 13.61
CA ILE A 16 19.97 11.08 13.93
C ILE A 16 19.66 10.29 12.65
N CYS A 17 18.86 10.84 11.74
CA CYS A 17 18.52 10.18 10.48
C CYS A 17 19.74 9.95 9.58
N LEU A 18 20.69 10.89 9.53
CA LEU A 18 21.94 10.72 8.80
C LEU A 18 22.78 9.57 9.35
N ARG A 19 22.82 9.42 10.67
CA ARG A 19 23.50 8.28 11.31
C ARG A 19 22.79 6.95 11.00
N ILE A 20 21.46 6.91 11.04
CA ILE A 20 20.71 5.71 10.65
C ILE A 20 20.99 5.35 9.18
N LYS A 21 21.06 6.35 8.31
CA LYS A 21 21.41 6.19 6.90
C LYS A 21 22.80 5.58 6.72
N SER A 22 23.82 6.07 7.43
CA SER A 22 25.18 5.51 7.35
C SER A 22 25.25 4.07 7.87
N ASP A 23 24.54 3.79 8.96
CA ASP A 23 24.69 2.52 9.68
C ASP A 23 23.87 1.38 9.06
N ARG A 24 22.69 1.71 8.49
CA ARG A 24 21.70 0.70 8.05
C ARG A 24 21.25 0.84 6.60
N ASN A 25 21.45 2.00 5.97
CA ASN A 25 20.98 2.32 4.61
C ASN A 25 19.53 1.85 4.33
N PRO A 26 18.53 2.28 5.14
CA PRO A 26 17.16 1.79 5.00
C PRO A 26 16.45 2.36 3.77
N SER A 27 15.49 1.62 3.22
CA SER A 27 14.62 2.08 2.12
C SER A 27 13.50 3.02 2.58
N VAL A 28 13.19 3.03 3.88
CA VAL A 28 12.23 3.92 4.53
C VAL A 28 12.59 4.08 6.00
N ILE A 29 12.34 5.26 6.56
CA ILE A 29 12.36 5.51 8.00
C ILE A 29 10.91 5.77 8.44
N VAL A 30 10.47 5.11 9.51
CA VAL A 30 9.14 5.34 10.07
C VAL A 30 9.31 6.06 11.42
N TRP A 31 8.71 7.23 11.55
CA TRP A 31 8.64 7.97 12.80
C TRP A 31 7.33 7.67 13.52
N ILE A 32 7.44 7.22 14.75
CA ILE A 32 6.29 6.92 15.60
C ILE A 32 6.07 8.08 16.57
N GLY A 33 4.96 8.79 16.40
CA GLY A 33 4.49 9.79 17.36
C GLY A 33 4.08 9.09 18.66
N THR A 34 4.64 9.54 19.78
CA THR A 34 4.39 9.01 21.13
C THR A 34 3.58 10.01 21.95
N CYS A 35 3.11 9.62 23.14
CA CYS A 35 2.36 10.53 24.01
C CYS A 35 3.12 11.84 24.28
N THR A 36 4.44 11.77 24.45
CA THR A 36 5.29 12.94 24.70
C THR A 36 5.32 13.89 23.50
N THR A 37 5.45 13.38 22.28
CA THR A 37 5.49 14.23 21.08
C THR A 37 4.17 14.95 20.84
N GLU A 38 3.04 14.32 21.19
CA GLU A 38 1.73 14.97 21.13
C GLU A 38 1.57 16.04 22.21
N ILE A 39 1.97 15.76 23.45
CA ILE A 39 1.86 16.71 24.58
C ILE A 39 2.70 17.96 24.33
N VAL A 40 3.94 17.80 23.85
CA VAL A 40 4.86 18.90 23.53
C VAL A 40 4.49 19.57 22.19
N LYS A 41 3.50 19.04 21.46
CA LYS A 41 3.05 19.52 20.14
C LYS A 41 4.20 19.60 19.13
N MET A 42 5.05 18.57 19.13
CA MET A 42 6.14 18.46 18.16
C MET A 42 5.56 18.17 16.78
N ASP A 43 5.82 19.05 15.81
CA ASP A 43 5.27 18.94 14.45
C ASP A 43 6.05 17.93 13.59
N LEU A 44 5.92 16.64 13.90
CA LEU A 44 6.58 15.57 13.13
C LEU A 44 6.12 15.54 11.67
N GLU A 45 4.83 15.78 11.41
CA GLU A 45 4.25 15.77 10.06
C GLU A 45 4.79 16.92 9.20
N GLY A 46 5.06 18.09 9.76
CA GLY A 46 5.70 19.21 9.06
C GLY A 46 7.23 19.14 8.97
N ILE A 47 7.90 18.48 9.92
CA ILE A 47 9.36 18.29 9.90
C ILE A 47 9.77 17.18 8.93
N ALA A 48 9.04 16.07 8.89
CA ALA A 48 9.41 14.88 8.11
C ALA A 48 9.69 15.16 6.62
N PRO A 49 8.86 15.92 5.87
CA PRO A 49 9.15 16.22 4.46
C PRO A 49 10.42 17.04 4.25
N LYS A 50 10.78 17.91 5.21
CA LYS A 50 12.01 18.72 5.13
C LYS A 50 13.24 17.83 5.30
N VAL A 51 13.22 16.97 6.30
CA VAL A 51 14.32 16.02 6.58
C VAL A 51 14.41 14.97 5.47
N GLU A 52 13.29 14.44 4.98
CA GLU A 52 13.22 13.52 3.83
C GLU A 52 13.93 14.10 2.60
N LYS A 53 13.71 15.39 2.29
CA LYS A 53 14.39 16.08 1.19
C LYS A 53 15.90 16.20 1.40
N GLN A 54 16.37 16.37 2.65
CA GLN A 54 17.78 16.48 2.97
C GLN A 54 18.50 15.13 2.93
N ILE A 55 17.88 14.07 3.48
CA ILE A 55 18.51 12.75 3.59
C ILE A 55 18.27 11.87 2.35
N GLY A 56 17.24 12.14 1.55
CA GLY A 56 16.88 11.36 0.36
C GLY A 56 16.30 9.97 0.65
N ILE A 57 15.77 9.75 1.86
CA ILE A 57 15.11 8.50 2.29
C ILE A 57 13.67 8.86 2.69
N PRO A 58 12.66 8.13 2.20
CA PRO A 58 11.26 8.31 2.60
C PRO A 58 11.06 8.29 4.12
N ILE A 59 10.37 9.29 4.68
CA ILE A 59 10.03 9.35 6.11
C ILE A 59 8.51 9.27 6.29
N VAL A 60 8.02 8.16 6.80
CA VAL A 60 6.59 7.97 7.10
C VAL A 60 6.32 8.31 8.56
N VAL A 61 5.43 9.26 8.82
CA VAL A 61 5.01 9.62 10.18
C VAL A 61 3.73 8.90 10.52
N ALA A 62 3.71 8.18 11.65
CA ALA A 62 2.53 7.52 12.18
C ALA A 62 2.33 7.91 13.64
N ARG A 63 1.21 8.58 13.95
CA ARG A 63 0.86 8.95 15.31
C ARG A 63 0.22 7.75 16.02
N ALA A 64 1.03 6.91 16.62
CA ALA A 64 0.62 5.69 17.33
C ALA A 64 0.82 5.85 18.85
N ASN A 65 0.27 6.93 19.42
CA ASN A 65 0.41 7.23 20.84
C ASN A 65 -0.63 6.43 21.68
N GLY A 66 -0.33 6.23 22.96
CA GLY A 66 -1.21 5.51 23.90
C GLY A 66 -2.33 6.35 24.51
N LEU A 67 -2.47 7.63 24.15
CA LEU A 67 -3.61 8.46 24.55
C LEU A 67 -4.80 8.22 23.61
N ASP A 68 -4.53 8.05 22.31
CA ASP A 68 -5.53 7.96 21.25
C ASP A 68 -5.80 6.51 20.79
N TYR A 69 -4.82 5.59 20.96
CA TYR A 69 -4.86 4.26 20.37
C TYR A 69 -4.39 3.15 21.32
N ALA A 70 -4.86 1.94 21.07
CA ALA A 70 -4.50 0.74 21.82
C ALA A 70 -3.88 -0.34 20.92
N PHE A 71 -2.74 -0.89 21.38
CA PHE A 71 -2.11 -2.11 20.87
C PHE A 71 -2.06 -2.22 19.33
N THR A 72 -2.91 -3.05 18.71
CA THR A 72 -2.91 -3.30 17.26
C THR A 72 -3.32 -2.10 16.41
N GLN A 73 -3.99 -1.11 16.99
CA GLN A 73 -4.32 0.13 16.29
C GLN A 73 -3.05 0.92 15.89
N GLY A 74 -1.90 0.64 16.52
CA GLY A 74 -0.62 1.17 16.05
C GLY A 74 -0.34 0.78 14.59
N GLU A 75 -0.64 -0.45 14.19
CA GLU A 75 -0.52 -0.89 12.79
C GLU A 75 -1.45 -0.08 11.88
N ASP A 76 -2.69 0.14 12.28
CA ASP A 76 -3.67 0.88 11.51
C ASP A 76 -3.21 2.32 11.22
N THR A 77 -2.55 2.96 12.19
CA THR A 77 -1.97 4.30 11.98
C THR A 77 -0.79 4.28 11.00
N VAL A 78 0.07 3.26 11.07
CA VAL A 78 1.23 3.11 10.18
C VAL A 78 0.78 2.82 8.75
N LEU A 79 -0.14 1.87 8.56
CA LEU A 79 -0.65 1.51 7.25
C LEU A 79 -1.42 2.67 6.62
N ALA A 80 -2.26 3.38 7.38
CA ALA A 80 -2.91 4.59 6.89
C ALA A 80 -1.89 5.64 6.39
N ALA A 81 -0.77 5.83 7.09
CA ALA A 81 0.30 6.70 6.64
C ALA A 81 1.01 6.16 5.37
N MET A 82 1.22 4.85 5.28
CA MET A 82 1.80 4.18 4.10
C MET A 82 0.90 4.26 2.86
N VAL A 83 -0.44 4.29 3.02
CA VAL A 83 -1.38 4.47 1.90
C VAL A 83 -1.01 5.70 1.06
N HIS A 84 -0.60 6.79 1.70
CA HIS A 84 -0.21 8.02 0.98
C HIS A 84 1.03 7.84 0.08
N ARG A 85 1.86 6.84 0.37
CA ARG A 85 3.11 6.53 -0.35
C ARG A 85 2.92 5.51 -1.47
N CYS A 86 1.77 4.86 -1.53
CA CYS A 86 1.45 3.91 -2.58
C CYS A 86 1.29 4.63 -3.93
N PRO A 87 1.88 4.10 -5.02
CA PRO A 87 1.76 4.69 -6.35
C PRO A 87 0.31 4.74 -6.83
N GLU A 88 0.00 5.68 -7.72
CA GLU A 88 -1.32 5.71 -8.37
C GLU A 88 -1.46 4.55 -9.34
N TYR A 89 -2.59 3.85 -9.26
CA TYR A 89 -2.93 2.79 -10.17
C TYR A 89 -3.29 3.40 -11.53
N ASN A 90 -2.32 3.38 -12.46
CA ASN A 90 -2.60 3.73 -13.84
C ASN A 90 -3.29 2.55 -14.51
N THR A 91 -4.60 2.68 -14.76
CA THR A 91 -5.25 1.80 -15.73
C THR A 91 -4.56 2.09 -17.06
N CYS A 92 -3.69 1.20 -17.54
CA CYS A 92 -3.13 1.34 -18.86
C CYS A 92 -4.31 1.37 -19.83
N ASN A 93 -4.64 2.56 -20.36
CA ASN A 93 -5.55 2.69 -21.47
C ASN A 93 -4.90 1.85 -22.59
N ASN A 94 -5.49 0.72 -22.93
CA ASN A 94 -4.99 -0.19 -23.94
C ASN A 94 -5.07 0.48 -25.32
N ASN A 95 -4.16 1.40 -25.60
CA ASN A 95 -3.73 1.71 -26.96
C ASN A 95 -2.76 0.61 -27.41
N TRP A 96 -3.25 -0.62 -27.46
CA TRP A 96 -2.67 -1.68 -28.30
C TRP A 96 -3.14 -1.47 -29.75
N LYS A 97 -2.99 -0.24 -30.26
CA LYS A 97 -3.01 0.00 -31.70
C LYS A 97 -1.55 0.04 -32.14
N GLU A 98 -1.27 -0.84 -33.10
CA GLU A 98 -0.09 -0.83 -33.96
C GLU A 98 1.22 -1.31 -33.34
N GLN A 99 1.34 -2.63 -33.09
CA GLN A 99 2.56 -3.37 -33.42
C GLN A 99 2.39 -4.91 -33.42
N ASN A 100 1.29 -5.42 -33.98
CA ASN A 100 1.26 -6.81 -34.47
C ASN A 100 1.34 -6.79 -36.01
N LYS A 101 2.51 -6.45 -36.54
CA LYS A 101 2.97 -7.01 -37.82
C LYS A 101 3.73 -8.29 -37.49
N VAL A 102 3.59 -9.30 -38.35
CA VAL A 102 4.15 -10.67 -38.28
C VAL A 102 3.23 -11.62 -37.49
N GLN A 103 2.59 -12.67 -38.03
CA GLN A 103 2.75 -13.40 -39.28
C GLN A 103 1.41 -14.01 -39.68
N GLN A 104 1.05 -13.83 -40.95
CA GLN A 104 -0.16 -14.31 -41.57
C GLN A 104 -0.05 -15.82 -41.81
N PHE A 105 -0.46 -16.66 -40.85
CA PHE A 105 -0.66 -18.09 -41.12
C PHE A 105 -2.02 -18.29 -41.80
N LYS A 106 -1.99 -18.52 -43.12
CA LYS A 106 -3.13 -19.03 -43.89
C LYS A 106 -3.37 -20.50 -43.51
N VAL A 107 -4.51 -20.80 -42.90
CA VAL A 107 -5.09 -22.14 -42.92
C VAL A 107 -6.47 -22.03 -43.57
N GLN A 108 -6.64 -22.73 -44.69
CA GLN A 108 -7.87 -22.81 -45.46
C GLN A 108 -8.76 -23.95 -44.92
N THR A 109 -10.01 -23.61 -44.55
CA THR A 109 -11.27 -24.39 -44.65
C THR A 109 -11.32 -25.76 -43.93
N ILE A 110 -12.29 -26.06 -43.04
CA ILE A 110 -13.69 -26.46 -43.34
C ILE A 110 -14.56 -26.37 -42.06
N SER A 111 -15.73 -25.75 -42.21
CA SER A 111 -16.97 -25.85 -41.42
C SER A 111 -17.01 -26.76 -40.17
N ALA A 112 -16.90 -26.16 -38.99
CA ALA A 112 -17.65 -26.53 -37.80
C ALA A 112 -17.80 -25.28 -36.92
N LYS A 113 -19.00 -25.04 -36.38
CA LYS A 113 -19.27 -23.96 -35.41
C LYS A 113 -18.49 -24.24 -34.13
N GLU A 114 -17.25 -23.79 -34.08
CA GLU A 114 -16.55 -23.53 -32.83
C GLU A 114 -16.67 -22.04 -32.58
N SER A 115 -17.55 -21.68 -31.64
CA SER A 115 -17.49 -20.38 -31.00
C SER A 115 -16.13 -20.28 -30.32
N ILE A 116 -15.16 -19.68 -31.03
CA ILE A 116 -13.90 -19.26 -30.45
C ILE A 116 -14.27 -18.27 -29.34
N PHE A 117 -14.37 -18.79 -28.12
CA PHE A 117 -14.41 -18.00 -26.92
C PHE A 117 -13.04 -17.33 -26.83
N GLN A 118 -12.93 -16.14 -27.42
CA GLN A 118 -11.87 -15.23 -27.03
C GLN A 118 -12.12 -14.99 -25.53
N PRO A 119 -11.17 -15.28 -24.62
CA PRO A 119 -11.30 -14.85 -23.24
C PRO A 119 -11.27 -13.33 -23.32
N ASP A 120 -12.49 -12.80 -23.32
CA ASP A 120 -12.86 -11.44 -23.59
C ASP A 120 -12.09 -10.53 -22.64
N ARG A 121 -12.03 -9.26 -23.02
CA ARG A 121 -11.54 -8.13 -22.24
C ARG A 121 -12.30 -8.00 -20.91
N LEU A 122 -12.12 -8.95 -19.99
CA LEU A 122 -12.50 -8.80 -18.60
C LEU A 122 -11.66 -7.63 -18.12
N THR A 123 -12.34 -6.50 -17.84
CA THR A 123 -11.80 -5.40 -17.04
C THR A 123 -11.03 -6.03 -15.90
N ARG A 124 -9.69 -5.93 -15.92
CA ARG A 124 -8.85 -6.57 -14.93
C ARG A 124 -9.22 -5.97 -13.58
N ILE A 125 -9.93 -6.74 -12.77
CA ILE A 125 -10.28 -6.38 -11.40
C ILE A 125 -9.00 -6.57 -10.60
N ASP A 126 -8.37 -5.47 -10.19
CA ASP A 126 -7.20 -5.53 -9.34
C ASP A 126 -7.61 -5.48 -7.87
N LEU A 127 -7.21 -6.51 -7.12
CA LEU A 127 -7.47 -6.67 -5.70
C LEU A 127 -6.18 -6.42 -4.92
N VAL A 128 -6.22 -5.50 -3.96
CA VAL A 128 -5.14 -5.27 -2.99
C VAL A 128 -5.63 -5.68 -1.60
N LEU A 129 -4.91 -6.58 -0.96
CA LEU A 129 -5.20 -6.96 0.42
C LEU A 129 -4.42 -6.06 1.38
N PHE A 130 -5.03 -5.69 2.51
CA PHE A 130 -4.37 -4.87 3.52
C PHE A 130 -4.49 -5.44 4.93
N GLY A 131 -3.38 -5.35 5.67
CA GLY A 131 -3.17 -5.93 6.98
C GLY A 131 -1.92 -6.80 7.01
N SER A 132 -1.07 -6.56 7.99
CA SER A 132 0.20 -7.26 8.15
C SER A 132 -0.04 -8.71 8.57
N LEU A 133 0.64 -9.62 7.89
CA LEU A 133 0.63 -11.05 8.16
C LEU A 133 2.04 -11.62 7.97
N PRO A 134 2.35 -12.77 8.61
CA PRO A 134 3.54 -13.54 8.25
C PRO A 134 3.52 -13.89 6.75
N SER A 135 4.70 -13.91 6.12
CA SER A 135 4.83 -14.13 4.67
C SER A 135 4.26 -15.48 4.21
N SER A 136 4.35 -16.51 5.05
CA SER A 136 3.73 -17.83 4.80
C SER A 136 2.21 -17.73 4.71
N VAL A 137 1.58 -17.03 5.65
CA VAL A 137 0.12 -16.85 5.72
C VAL A 137 -0.38 -16.00 4.54
N ALA A 138 0.30 -14.90 4.23
CA ALA A 138 -0.04 -14.07 3.07
C ALA A 138 0.07 -14.85 1.75
N SER A 139 1.09 -15.71 1.62
CA SER A 139 1.26 -16.58 0.45
C SER A 139 0.16 -17.63 0.33
N GLN A 140 -0.26 -18.23 1.46
CA GLN A 140 -1.37 -19.18 1.49
C GLN A 140 -2.69 -18.53 1.10
N LEU A 141 -3.02 -17.36 1.65
CA LEU A 141 -4.23 -16.61 1.28
C LEU A 141 -4.24 -16.22 -0.20
N THR A 142 -3.08 -15.77 -0.72
CA THR A 142 -2.93 -15.42 -2.14
C THR A 142 -3.15 -16.66 -3.02
N LEU A 143 -2.62 -17.82 -2.63
CA LEU A 143 -2.81 -19.06 -3.36
C LEU A 143 -4.26 -19.52 -3.34
N GLU A 144 -4.96 -19.41 -2.21
CA GLU A 144 -6.37 -19.80 -2.10
C GLU A 144 -7.27 -18.92 -2.96
N LEU A 145 -7.08 -17.59 -2.92
CA LEU A 145 -7.80 -16.67 -3.82
C LEU A 145 -7.51 -16.99 -5.30
N LYS A 146 -6.26 -17.32 -5.64
CA LYS A 146 -5.89 -17.71 -7.00
C LYS A 146 -6.61 -18.98 -7.46
N ARG A 147 -6.84 -19.96 -6.57
CA ARG A 147 -7.64 -21.17 -6.89
C ARG A 147 -9.10 -20.82 -7.20
N GLN A 148 -9.62 -19.74 -6.62
CA GLN A 148 -10.94 -19.17 -6.91
C GLN A 148 -10.91 -18.20 -8.10
N SER A 149 -9.85 -18.18 -8.91
CA SER A 149 -9.66 -17.27 -10.04
C SER A 149 -9.60 -15.78 -9.67
N ILE A 150 -9.32 -15.45 -8.41
CA ILE A 150 -9.11 -14.09 -7.94
C ILE A 150 -7.60 -13.80 -7.89
N SER A 151 -7.15 -12.79 -8.64
CA SER A 151 -5.75 -12.38 -8.64
C SER A 151 -5.51 -11.25 -7.65
N VAL A 152 -4.60 -11.46 -6.70
CA VAL A 152 -4.14 -10.40 -5.77
C VAL A 152 -3.01 -9.61 -6.42
N SER A 153 -3.25 -8.33 -6.67
CA SER A 153 -2.33 -7.42 -7.36
C SER A 153 -1.28 -6.84 -6.43
N GLY A 154 -1.51 -6.89 -5.11
CA GLY A 154 -0.49 -6.57 -4.11
C GLY A 154 -1.00 -6.62 -2.67
N TRP A 155 -0.08 -6.37 -1.75
CA TRP A 155 -0.33 -6.37 -0.31
C TRP A 155 0.10 -5.04 0.31
N LEU A 156 -0.66 -4.55 1.28
CA LEU A 156 -0.31 -3.40 2.12
C LEU A 156 -0.33 -3.83 3.60
N PRO A 157 0.83 -4.00 4.26
CA PRO A 157 2.18 -3.70 3.79
C PRO A 157 2.74 -4.78 2.85
N SER A 158 3.63 -4.37 1.95
CA SER A 158 4.46 -5.26 1.13
C SER A 158 5.72 -5.70 1.89
N GLN A 159 6.40 -6.75 1.41
CA GLN A 159 7.65 -7.22 2.05
C GLN A 159 8.77 -6.18 1.99
N LYS A 160 8.81 -5.37 0.93
CA LYS A 160 9.72 -4.24 0.78
C LYS A 160 8.94 -2.97 0.52
N TYR A 161 9.41 -1.86 1.09
CA TYR A 161 8.78 -0.55 0.89
C TYR A 161 8.76 -0.09 -0.58
N SER A 162 9.75 -0.50 -1.38
CA SER A 162 9.79 -0.20 -2.82
C SER A 162 8.73 -0.96 -3.64
N GLU A 163 8.07 -1.95 -3.06
CA GLU A 163 7.09 -2.83 -3.71
C GLU A 163 5.66 -2.52 -3.25
N LEU A 164 5.40 -1.29 -2.78
CA LEU A 164 4.06 -0.86 -2.38
C LEU A 164 3.07 -0.98 -3.55
N PRO A 165 1.83 -1.43 -3.29
CA PRO A 165 0.86 -1.71 -4.35
C PRO A 165 0.35 -0.42 -5.00
N GLY A 166 0.01 -0.49 -6.29
CA GLY A 166 -0.73 0.57 -6.97
C GLY A 166 -2.14 0.69 -6.41
N LEU A 167 -2.56 1.91 -6.08
CA LEU A 167 -3.89 2.22 -5.55
C LEU A 167 -4.56 3.32 -6.38
N GLY A 168 -5.87 3.22 -6.58
CA GLY A 168 -6.61 4.24 -7.32
C GLY A 168 -8.07 3.86 -7.54
N ASP A 169 -8.69 4.58 -8.47
CA ASP A 169 -10.00 4.26 -9.01
C ASP A 169 -9.97 2.85 -9.65
N ASN A 170 -11.04 2.07 -9.49
CA ASN A 170 -11.17 0.68 -9.97
C ASN A 170 -10.27 -0.38 -9.29
N VAL A 171 -9.56 -0.02 -8.21
CA VAL A 171 -8.87 -0.98 -7.36
C VAL A 171 -9.79 -1.39 -6.21
N TYR A 172 -10.01 -2.70 -6.05
CA TYR A 172 -10.71 -3.25 -4.90
C TYR A 172 -9.72 -3.48 -3.76
N VAL A 173 -10.15 -3.18 -2.55
CA VAL A 173 -9.36 -3.39 -1.34
C VAL A 173 -10.12 -4.24 -0.33
N CYS A 174 -9.46 -5.17 0.34
CA CYS A 174 -10.06 -6.00 1.38
C CYS A 174 -9.11 -6.12 2.58
N GLY A 175 -9.66 -5.90 3.77
CA GLY A 175 -8.91 -5.98 5.03
C GLY A 175 -8.83 -7.41 5.53
N VAL A 176 -7.69 -7.82 6.09
CA VAL A 176 -7.52 -9.16 6.67
C VAL A 176 -7.59 -9.17 8.20
N ASN A 177 -7.55 -8.00 8.84
CA ASN A 177 -7.62 -7.82 10.29
C ASN A 177 -8.70 -6.80 10.71
N PRO A 178 -9.35 -6.98 11.88
CA PRO A 178 -10.50 -6.17 12.29
C PRO A 178 -10.18 -4.75 12.77
N PHE A 179 -8.93 -4.46 13.07
CA PHE A 179 -8.51 -3.19 13.67
C PHE A 179 -8.06 -2.12 12.65
N LEU A 180 -8.28 -2.35 11.34
CA LEU A 180 -7.73 -1.55 10.24
C LEU A 180 -8.68 -0.46 9.71
N SER A 181 -9.50 0.13 10.58
CA SER A 181 -10.56 1.06 10.22
C SER A 181 -10.05 2.37 9.61
N ARG A 182 -8.95 2.92 10.12
CA ARG A 182 -8.34 4.15 9.59
C ARG A 182 -7.73 3.90 8.22
N THR A 183 -7.04 2.77 8.05
CA THR A 183 -6.45 2.34 6.77
C THR A 183 -7.55 2.17 5.72
N ALA A 184 -8.62 1.43 6.03
CA ALA A 184 -9.77 1.27 5.15
C ALA A 184 -10.39 2.62 4.75
N THR A 185 -10.63 3.51 5.72
CA THR A 185 -11.16 4.85 5.47
C THR A 185 -10.23 5.68 4.58
N THR A 186 -8.91 5.53 4.76
CA THR A 186 -7.90 6.27 3.99
C THR A 186 -7.84 5.78 2.55
N LEU A 187 -7.86 4.46 2.34
CA LEU A 187 -7.96 3.83 1.01
C LEU A 187 -9.20 4.34 0.25
N MET A 188 -10.37 4.35 0.90
CA MET A 188 -11.61 4.81 0.27
C MET A 188 -11.60 6.32 -0.02
N ARG A 189 -11.27 7.16 0.97
CA ARG A 189 -11.46 8.62 0.85
C ARG A 189 -10.31 9.33 0.15
N ARG A 190 -9.08 8.83 0.29
CA ARG A 190 -7.87 9.48 -0.25
C ARG A 190 -7.36 8.84 -1.53
N LYS A 191 -7.57 7.53 -1.71
CA LYS A 191 -7.17 6.78 -2.92
C LYS A 191 -8.33 6.33 -3.79
N ARG A 192 -9.59 6.53 -3.36
CA ARG A 192 -10.81 6.17 -4.10
C ARG A 192 -10.92 4.67 -4.44
N CYS A 193 -10.27 3.83 -3.64
CA CYS A 193 -10.41 2.38 -3.77
C CYS A 193 -11.79 1.92 -3.31
N GLN A 194 -12.26 0.81 -3.88
CA GLN A 194 -13.53 0.18 -3.51
C GLN A 194 -13.31 -0.85 -2.40
N LEU A 195 -13.77 -0.55 -1.19
CA LEU A 195 -13.66 -1.47 -0.06
C LEU A 195 -14.67 -2.62 -0.18
N ILE A 196 -14.17 -3.85 -0.11
CA ILE A 196 -14.99 -5.05 0.04
C ILE A 196 -15.25 -5.24 1.53
N GLY A 197 -16.52 -5.13 1.92
CA GLY A 197 -16.97 -5.51 3.26
C GLY A 197 -17.19 -7.01 3.32
N ALA A 198 -16.27 -7.74 3.96
CA ALA A 198 -16.34 -9.18 4.15
C ALA A 198 -15.97 -9.54 5.60
N PRO A 199 -16.34 -10.75 6.08
CA PRO A 199 -15.73 -11.32 7.27
C PRO A 199 -14.21 -11.38 7.14
N PHE A 200 -13.51 -11.39 8.28
CA PHE A 200 -12.07 -11.55 8.30
C PHE A 200 -11.71 -13.04 8.20
N PRO A 201 -10.64 -13.42 7.49
CA PRO A 201 -10.24 -14.81 7.27
C PRO A 201 -9.62 -15.43 8.54
N ILE A 202 -10.41 -15.53 9.60
CA ILE A 202 -10.04 -16.01 10.92
C ILE A 202 -10.94 -17.18 11.27
N GLY A 203 -10.34 -18.38 11.28
CA GLY A 203 -11.10 -19.62 11.36
C GLY A 203 -11.69 -20.03 10.01
N PRO A 204 -12.29 -21.22 9.91
CA PRO A 204 -12.82 -21.75 8.64
C PRO A 204 -14.13 -21.07 8.19
N ASP A 205 -14.85 -20.42 9.11
CA ASP A 205 -16.13 -19.77 8.82
C ASP A 205 -15.97 -18.32 8.30
N GLY A 206 -14.80 -17.72 8.51
CA GLY A 206 -14.48 -16.35 8.11
C GLY A 206 -13.76 -16.30 6.76
#